data_AF-A0A1M7YPZ7-F1
#
_entry.id   AF-A0A1M7YPZ7-F1
#
_cell.length_a   1.000
_cell.length_b   1.000
_cell.length_c   1.000
_cell.angle_alpha   90.00
_cell.angle_beta   90.00
_cell.angle_gamma   90.00
#
_symmetry.space_group_name_H-M   'P 1'
#
loop_
_entity.id
_entity.type
_entity.pdbx_description
1 polymer ?
#
loop_
_entity_poly.entity_id
_entity_poly.type
_entity_poly.pdbx_seq_one_letter_code
_entity_poly.pdbx_strand_id
1 'polypeptide(L)'
;MGKLKRSKHQTELRGGYTTGACAAAAARAAVRALVTGERFTAIEIQLPNREWVTFPLARLEPAFSEENQPVNEQFEYTEVTAGIIKDAGDDPDCTHGLEIQCTARWHHEAGIHLKGGKGVATVTLPGLELPVGEPAINPVPRAHILEMAQLEHSQMPTAIRQQPGIELTISVPGGEEAAKQTISERLGLVGGISIIGTRGTVKPFSTSAYAASVRQSVHIAAANGLHHVILTTGGRSEKAAMAHFPQAGAMAFIQAGDFIGVGLRACKRYGIGKVSLVMMIGKLAKLTSGRMMTHVSGHAIDFQHLSQLAAATHYPDALCQQIAHAHTGRHVFDLMRDHQPAPFFTRLCETARQHAHQYVAGAVQVQVILIDFDGTPLADAGTAPDVDEQQTIDEQQASKQPSGGSLMDAMQQMTRQGRAIENDSFAIIDHEIQQFHGGHGFDETQWPVVRRAIHTTGDFEFARLFHFSDGAVQAGIHALQAGAPIISDVTMIISGLSAQRLAVNHNPAYCFIGDDDVIAAAKASGETRAVRAMQKARDLDLLDGAIVAIGNAPTALYEVLRMVEAGEIKPALIIGIPVGFVKAESSKQALLEQHNVPYIVSTGRKGGSPIVVSTIHALLYQTVSE
;
A
#
# COMPACT_ATOMS: atom_id res chain seq x y z
N MET A 1 -10.65 6.51 34.15
CA MET A 1 -10.80 6.02 32.77
C MET A 1 -10.87 7.21 31.82
N GLY A 2 -9.73 7.68 31.33
CA GLY A 2 -9.69 8.74 30.31
C GLY A 2 -10.14 8.17 28.97
N LYS A 3 -11.21 8.71 28.40
CA LYS A 3 -11.72 8.31 27.08
C LYS A 3 -10.60 8.49 26.05
N LEU A 4 -10.16 7.38 25.43
CA LEU A 4 -9.36 7.43 24.20
C LEU A 4 -10.10 8.34 23.22
N LYS A 5 -9.43 9.38 22.72
CA LYS A 5 -9.94 10.22 21.64
C LYS A 5 -10.08 9.35 20.40
N ARG A 6 -11.31 8.89 20.12
CA ARG A 6 -11.67 8.37 18.79
C ARG A 6 -11.48 9.49 17.78
N SER A 7 -10.85 9.16 16.65
CA SER A 7 -10.70 10.05 15.48
C SER A 7 -12.05 10.68 15.12
N LYS A 8 -12.03 11.97 14.73
CA LYS A 8 -13.22 12.76 14.40
C LYS A 8 -13.87 12.40 13.05
N HIS A 9 -13.34 11.44 12.29
CA HIS A 9 -13.90 10.97 11.02
C HIS A 9 -13.85 9.44 10.92
N GLN A 10 -15.02 8.80 10.79
CA GLN A 10 -15.22 7.34 10.89
C GLN A 10 -14.89 6.58 9.59
N THR A 11 -14.30 7.26 8.61
CA THR A 11 -13.99 6.74 7.28
C THR A 11 -12.52 6.44 7.03
N GLU A 12 -11.54 6.98 7.75
CA GLU A 12 -10.15 6.54 7.53
C GLU A 12 -9.91 5.17 8.17
N LEU A 13 -9.37 4.20 7.40
CA LEU A 13 -8.77 3.01 8.00
C LEU A 13 -7.79 3.50 9.05
N ARG A 14 -8.06 3.13 10.30
CA ARG A 14 -7.36 3.70 11.44
C ARG A 14 -5.90 3.33 11.33
N GLY A 15 -5.04 4.34 11.29
CA GLY A 15 -3.61 4.15 11.45
C GLY A 15 -3.30 3.66 12.86
N GLY A 16 -2.20 2.92 12.98
CA GLY A 16 -1.68 2.46 14.27
C GLY A 16 -0.35 3.09 14.62
N TYR A 17 0.29 2.52 15.63
CA TYR A 17 1.65 2.82 16.03
C TYR A 17 2.53 1.60 15.84
N THR A 18 3.77 1.87 15.44
CA THR A 18 4.78 0.84 15.18
C THR A 18 5.31 0.23 16.49
N THR A 19 5.93 -0.95 16.43
CA THR A 19 6.62 -1.53 17.58
C THR A 19 7.70 -0.60 18.12
N GLY A 20 8.39 0.14 17.24
CA GLY A 20 9.37 1.16 17.63
C GLY A 20 8.79 2.35 18.40
N ALA A 21 7.59 2.83 18.04
CA ALA A 21 6.93 3.90 18.78
C ALA A 21 6.49 3.43 20.18
N CYS A 22 5.90 2.24 20.28
CA CYS A 22 5.52 1.65 21.56
C CYS A 22 6.74 1.40 22.46
N ALA A 23 7.86 0.91 21.89
CA ALA A 23 9.11 0.72 22.64
C ALA A 23 9.70 2.04 23.15
N ALA A 24 9.68 3.11 22.34
CA ALA A 24 10.14 4.43 22.76
C ALA A 24 9.27 5.03 23.87
N ALA A 25 7.94 4.87 23.78
CA ALA A 25 7.01 5.26 24.85
C ALA A 25 7.26 4.47 26.14
N ALA A 26 7.41 3.14 26.06
CA ALA A 26 7.73 2.31 27.21
C ALA A 26 9.08 2.72 27.85
N ALA A 27 10.12 2.96 27.04
CA ALA A 27 11.42 3.38 27.53
C ALA A 27 11.36 4.73 28.25
N ARG A 28 10.68 5.72 27.66
CA ARG A 28 10.49 7.02 28.30
C ARG A 28 9.76 6.90 29.64
N ALA A 29 8.70 6.10 29.69
CA ALA A 29 7.92 5.89 30.91
C ALA A 29 8.73 5.18 31.99
N ALA A 30 9.47 4.12 31.64
CA ALA A 30 10.31 3.38 32.57
C ALA A 30 11.41 4.29 33.14
N VAL A 31 12.09 5.07 32.30
CA VAL A 31 13.10 6.03 32.75
C VAL A 31 12.47 7.12 33.63
N ARG A 32 11.37 7.76 33.21
CA ARG A 32 10.73 8.80 34.04
C ARG A 32 10.41 8.28 35.43
N ALA A 33 9.73 7.13 35.53
CA ALA A 33 9.38 6.57 36.83
C ALA A 33 10.60 6.16 37.65
N LEU A 34 11.63 5.57 37.02
CA LEU A 34 12.88 5.21 37.70
C LEU A 34 13.56 6.43 38.35
N VAL A 35 13.45 7.59 37.70
CA VAL A 35 14.24 8.78 38.07
C VAL A 35 13.47 9.78 38.92
N THR A 36 12.14 9.80 38.83
CA THR A 36 11.29 10.69 39.63
C THR A 36 10.60 9.98 40.80
N GLY A 37 10.49 8.65 40.77
CA GLY A 37 9.65 7.89 41.70
C GLY A 37 8.14 8.07 41.46
N GLU A 38 7.74 8.84 40.43
CA GLU A 38 6.33 9.15 40.22
C GLU A 38 5.59 8.03 39.48
N ARG A 39 4.33 7.82 39.88
CA ARG A 39 3.39 6.95 39.15
C ARG A 39 2.47 7.77 38.27
N PHE A 40 2.28 7.30 37.05
CA PHE A 40 1.39 7.91 36.06
C PHE A 40 0.79 6.83 35.16
N THR A 41 -0.22 7.21 34.36
CA THR A 41 -1.01 6.27 33.55
C THR A 41 -0.85 6.46 32.05
N ALA A 42 -0.12 7.49 31.62
CA ALA A 42 0.16 7.77 30.22
C ALA A 42 1.46 8.55 30.06
N ILE A 43 2.11 8.39 28.91
CA ILE A 43 3.36 9.08 28.57
C ILE A 43 3.23 9.71 27.18
N GLU A 44 3.75 10.92 27.01
CA GLU A 44 3.82 11.56 25.69
C GLU A 44 5.19 11.31 25.08
N ILE A 45 5.28 11.11 23.76
CA ILE A 45 6.55 11.03 23.02
C ILE A 45 6.44 11.83 21.72
N GLN A 46 7.58 12.30 21.21
CA GLN A 46 7.67 12.84 19.86
C GLN A 46 8.04 11.71 18.89
N LEU A 47 7.13 11.34 18.00
CA LEU A 47 7.37 10.34 16.97
C LEU A 47 8.45 10.81 15.96
N PRO A 48 9.06 9.89 15.17
CA PRO A 48 10.06 10.26 14.15
C PRO A 48 9.55 11.24 13.08
N ASN A 49 8.23 11.31 12.85
CA ASN A 49 7.59 12.31 11.97
C ASN A 49 7.43 13.70 12.64
N ARG A 50 7.98 13.90 13.85
CA ARG A 50 7.92 15.12 14.69
C ARG A 50 6.57 15.40 15.35
N GLU A 51 5.61 14.50 15.24
CA GLU A 51 4.30 14.60 15.91
C GLU A 51 4.39 14.14 17.37
N TRP A 52 3.74 14.88 18.27
CA TRP A 52 3.62 14.50 19.68
C TRP A 52 2.38 13.64 19.91
N VAL A 53 2.57 12.47 20.54
CA VAL A 53 1.51 11.50 20.77
C VAL A 53 1.55 10.98 22.20
N THR A 54 0.37 10.89 22.83
CA THR A 54 0.20 10.31 24.16
C THR A 54 -0.15 8.82 24.08
N PHE A 55 0.62 7.99 24.77
CA PHE A 55 0.42 6.56 24.90
C PHE A 55 -0.08 6.20 26.31
N PRO A 56 -1.22 5.49 26.45
CA PRO A 56 -1.63 4.94 27.73
C PRO A 56 -0.69 3.81 28.14
N LEU A 57 -0.29 3.80 29.42
CA LEU A 57 0.49 2.73 29.99
C LEU A 57 -0.42 1.55 30.31
N ALA A 58 -0.04 0.37 29.83
CA ALA A 58 -0.64 -0.89 30.26
C ALA A 58 0.06 -1.44 31.51
N ARG A 59 1.34 -1.07 31.70
CA ARG A 59 2.16 -1.47 32.84
C ARG A 59 3.06 -0.32 33.30
N LEU A 60 3.20 -0.20 34.61
CA LEU A 60 4.23 0.59 35.28
C LEU A 60 4.54 -0.07 36.62
N GLU A 61 5.54 -0.94 36.63
CA GLU A 61 5.89 -1.82 37.76
C GLU A 61 7.30 -1.50 38.26
N PRO A 62 7.42 -0.76 39.37
CA PRO A 62 8.70 -0.53 40.03
C PRO A 62 9.12 -1.74 40.89
N ALA A 63 10.43 -2.00 40.93
CA ALA A 63 11.07 -2.88 41.89
C ALA A 63 11.78 -2.06 42.97
N PHE A 64 11.73 -2.56 44.20
CA PHE A 64 12.37 -1.98 45.37
C PHE A 64 13.59 -2.84 45.76
N SER A 65 14.54 -2.27 46.49
CA SER A 65 15.58 -3.06 47.17
C SER A 65 14.95 -4.03 48.18
N GLU A 66 15.57 -5.18 48.44
CA GLU A 66 15.10 -6.20 49.39
C GLU A 66 14.86 -5.67 50.82
N GLU A 67 15.50 -4.57 51.22
CA GLU A 67 15.39 -3.96 52.56
C GLU A 67 14.59 -2.64 52.59
N ASN A 68 13.93 -2.24 51.50
CA ASN A 68 13.37 -0.88 51.34
C ASN A 68 14.41 0.25 51.55
N GLN A 69 15.70 -0.06 51.39
CA GLN A 69 16.81 0.90 51.41
C GLN A 69 17.08 1.41 49.99
N PRO A 70 17.00 2.73 49.76
CA PRO A 70 17.07 3.27 48.41
C PRO A 70 18.47 3.02 47.80
N VAL A 71 18.56 2.90 46.46
CA VAL A 71 19.82 2.58 45.73
C VAL A 71 20.94 3.58 46.07
N ASN A 72 20.53 4.79 46.42
CA ASN A 72 21.23 5.83 47.16
C ASN A 72 20.16 6.64 47.91
N GLU A 73 20.49 7.60 48.79
CA GLU A 73 19.50 8.43 49.52
C GLU A 73 18.51 9.24 48.63
N GLN A 74 18.60 9.13 47.29
CA GLN A 74 17.89 9.96 46.32
C GLN A 74 16.91 9.19 45.40
N PHE A 75 16.98 7.85 45.29
CA PHE A 75 16.14 7.08 44.37
C PHE A 75 15.41 5.90 45.01
N GLU A 76 14.08 5.90 44.88
CA GLU A 76 13.17 4.90 45.46
C GLU A 76 13.24 3.53 44.77
N TYR A 77 13.47 3.49 43.45
CA TYR A 77 13.35 2.28 42.63
C TYR A 77 14.72 1.78 42.12
N THR A 78 14.91 0.45 42.16
CA THR A 78 16.09 -0.23 41.58
C THR A 78 15.93 -0.47 40.09
N GLU A 79 14.69 -0.72 39.68
CA GLU A 79 14.29 -1.04 38.31
C GLU A 79 12.83 -0.65 38.13
N VAL A 80 12.46 -0.24 36.91
CA VAL A 80 11.06 -0.04 36.54
C VAL A 80 10.77 -0.70 35.21
N THR A 81 9.71 -1.50 35.14
CA THR A 81 9.18 -2.02 33.89
C THR A 81 7.93 -1.26 33.48
N ALA A 82 7.95 -0.64 32.30
CA ALA A 82 6.79 -0.03 31.68
C ALA A 82 6.37 -0.79 30.43
N GLY A 83 5.08 -0.76 30.11
CA GLY A 83 4.52 -1.52 28.99
C GLY A 83 3.43 -0.76 28.26
N ILE A 84 3.46 -0.85 26.92
CA ILE A 84 2.50 -0.24 26.00
C ILE A 84 1.86 -1.34 25.16
N ILE A 85 0.52 -1.41 25.13
CA ILE A 85 -0.18 -2.30 24.19
C ILE A 85 -0.14 -1.68 22.80
N LYS A 86 0.41 -2.42 21.83
CA LYS A 86 0.52 -1.96 20.45
C LYS A 86 -0.84 -1.96 19.76
N ASP A 87 -1.28 -0.77 19.36
CA ASP A 87 -2.44 -0.60 18.50
C ASP A 87 -2.01 -0.42 17.05
N ALA A 88 -2.29 -1.40 16.18
CA ALA A 88 -1.93 -1.36 14.76
C ALA A 88 -3.01 -0.67 13.91
N GLY A 89 -4.09 -0.20 14.54
CA GLY A 89 -5.23 0.32 13.81
C GLY A 89 -5.96 -0.81 13.08
N ASP A 90 -6.24 -0.62 11.79
CA ASP A 90 -6.94 -1.62 10.96
C ASP A 90 -5.98 -2.46 10.09
N ASP A 91 -4.66 -2.39 10.32
CA ASP A 91 -3.69 -3.23 9.62
C ASP A 91 -3.73 -4.66 10.17
N PRO A 92 -3.78 -5.70 9.32
CA PRO A 92 -3.67 -7.10 9.74
C PRO A 92 -2.22 -7.42 10.14
N ASP A 93 -1.81 -6.88 11.28
CA ASP A 93 -0.46 -6.94 11.84
C ASP A 93 -0.42 -7.96 12.99
N CYS A 94 0.44 -8.98 12.87
CA CYS A 94 0.59 -10.05 13.88
C CYS A 94 1.11 -9.55 15.23
N THR A 95 1.60 -8.31 15.31
CA THR A 95 2.06 -7.66 16.54
C THR A 95 1.00 -6.74 17.17
N HIS A 96 -0.19 -6.63 16.57
CA HIS A 96 -1.31 -5.92 17.17
C HIS A 96 -1.74 -6.57 18.50
N GLY A 97 -1.99 -5.76 19.52
CA GLY A 97 -2.42 -6.22 20.84
C GLY A 97 -1.30 -6.75 21.73
N LEU A 98 -0.06 -6.91 21.21
CA LEU A 98 1.07 -7.28 22.03
C LEU A 98 1.50 -6.14 22.95
N GLU A 99 1.93 -6.50 24.15
CA GLU A 99 2.56 -5.58 25.09
C GLU A 99 4.04 -5.40 24.71
N ILE A 100 4.43 -4.18 24.37
CA ILE A 100 5.84 -3.81 24.17
C ILE A 100 6.35 -3.22 25.48
N GLN A 101 7.32 -3.89 26.08
CA GLN A 101 7.86 -3.57 27.39
C GLN A 101 9.25 -2.97 27.29
N CYS A 102 9.56 -2.06 28.22
CA CYS A 102 10.92 -1.63 28.49
C CYS A 102 11.16 -1.71 30.00
N THR A 103 12.22 -2.41 30.38
CA THR A 103 12.73 -2.43 31.74
C THR A 103 13.92 -1.48 31.83
N ALA A 104 13.82 -0.44 32.64
CA ALA A 104 14.90 0.49 32.93
C ALA A 104 15.53 0.15 34.28
N ARG A 105 16.85 0.00 34.33
CA ARG A 105 17.62 -0.30 35.54
C ARG A 105 18.85 0.61 35.63
N TRP A 106 19.26 0.96 36.84
CA TRP A 106 20.53 1.64 37.05
C TRP A 106 21.72 0.80 36.57
N HIS A 107 22.68 1.46 35.94
CA HIS A 107 23.87 0.85 35.35
C HIS A 107 25.13 1.54 35.88
N HIS A 108 26.20 0.77 36.07
CA HIS A 108 27.45 1.27 36.66
C HIS A 108 28.24 2.17 35.68
N GLU A 109 28.16 1.89 34.38
CA GLU A 109 28.75 2.75 33.35
C GLU A 109 27.81 3.88 32.98
N ALA A 110 28.37 5.08 32.80
CA ALA A 110 27.62 6.27 32.37
C ALA A 110 26.96 6.08 30.98
N GLY A 111 25.87 6.80 30.76
CA GLY A 111 25.10 6.76 29.51
C GLY A 111 23.89 5.83 29.55
N ILE A 112 23.22 5.71 28.39
CA ILE A 112 22.04 4.86 28.20
C ILE A 112 22.41 3.66 27.32
N HIS A 113 22.24 2.46 27.87
CA HIS A 113 22.63 1.20 27.24
C HIS A 113 21.38 0.43 26.82
N LEU A 114 21.25 0.08 25.53
CA LEU A 114 20.06 -0.59 25.01
C LEU A 114 20.32 -2.06 24.72
N LYS A 115 19.44 -2.93 25.24
CA LYS A 115 19.46 -4.39 25.03
C LYS A 115 18.10 -4.90 24.53
N GLY A 116 18.14 -6.02 23.81
CA GLY A 116 16.96 -6.83 23.53
C GLY A 116 16.77 -7.90 24.60
N GLY A 117 15.55 -8.02 25.09
CA GLY A 117 15.11 -9.05 26.04
C GLY A 117 14.17 -10.06 25.39
N LYS A 118 13.37 -10.74 26.21
CA LYS A 118 12.51 -11.84 25.77
C LYS A 118 11.54 -11.39 24.67
N GLY A 119 11.47 -12.15 23.57
CA GLY A 119 10.54 -11.90 22.47
C GLY A 119 10.96 -10.80 21.49
N VAL A 120 12.15 -10.21 21.67
CA VAL A 120 12.83 -9.45 20.62
C VAL A 120 13.80 -10.39 19.90
N ALA A 121 13.75 -10.44 18.57
CA ALA A 121 14.63 -11.31 17.80
C ALA A 121 16.10 -10.91 17.93
N THR A 122 16.98 -11.89 17.75
CA THR A 122 18.41 -11.68 17.51
C THR A 122 18.72 -11.94 16.04
N VAL A 123 19.58 -11.10 15.46
CA VAL A 123 20.05 -11.25 14.09
C VAL A 123 21.09 -12.36 14.03
N THR A 124 20.81 -13.42 13.26
CA THR A 124 21.68 -14.59 13.11
C THR A 124 22.30 -14.70 11.72
N LEU A 125 21.81 -13.94 10.73
CA LEU A 125 22.28 -13.97 9.35
C LEU A 125 22.68 -12.57 8.85
N PRO A 126 23.70 -12.47 7.96
CA PRO A 126 24.09 -11.21 7.32
C PRO A 126 23.04 -10.75 6.28
N GLY A 127 23.14 -9.47 5.87
CA GLY A 127 22.28 -8.85 4.84
C GLY A 127 21.12 -8.00 5.38
N LEU A 128 20.95 -7.97 6.71
CA LEU A 128 20.12 -6.99 7.40
C LEU A 128 20.92 -5.70 7.65
N GLU A 129 20.21 -4.58 7.87
CA GLU A 129 20.83 -3.33 8.32
C GLU A 129 21.48 -3.48 9.71
N LEU A 130 21.12 -4.53 10.45
CA LEU A 130 21.60 -4.83 11.79
C LEU A 130 22.71 -5.88 11.74
N PRO A 131 23.80 -5.73 12.52
CA PRO A 131 24.87 -6.72 12.63
C PRO A 131 24.39 -8.06 13.19
N VAL A 132 25.08 -9.14 12.83
CA VAL A 132 24.88 -10.47 13.44
C VAL A 132 25.23 -10.43 14.92
N GLY A 133 24.37 -11.03 15.75
CA GLY A 133 24.46 -11.04 17.22
C GLY A 133 23.72 -9.89 17.90
N GLU A 134 23.33 -8.84 17.17
CA GLU A 134 22.59 -7.71 17.72
C GLU A 134 21.08 -8.03 17.87
N PRO A 135 20.40 -7.41 18.85
CA PRO A 135 18.95 -7.43 18.91
C PRO A 135 18.34 -6.73 17.69
N ALA A 136 17.20 -7.26 17.23
CA ALA A 136 16.44 -6.82 16.07
C ALA A 136 15.70 -5.49 16.31
N ILE A 137 16.43 -4.47 16.73
CA ILE A 137 15.95 -3.10 16.96
C ILE A 137 16.54 -2.21 15.88
N ASN A 138 15.72 -1.88 14.87
CA ASN A 138 16.17 -1.17 13.68
C ASN A 138 16.71 0.23 14.01
N PRO A 139 17.57 0.82 13.15
CA PRO A 139 18.26 2.09 13.44
C PRO A 139 17.33 3.24 13.85
N VAL A 140 16.20 3.44 13.15
CA VAL A 140 15.25 4.52 13.47
C VAL A 140 14.56 4.28 14.83
N PRO A 141 13.95 3.11 15.12
CA PRO A 141 13.47 2.78 16.46
C PRO A 141 14.54 2.89 17.55
N ARG A 142 15.76 2.40 17.30
CA ARG A 142 16.88 2.46 18.26
C ARG A 142 17.19 3.91 18.62
N ALA A 143 17.37 4.77 17.63
CA ALA A 143 17.61 6.20 17.86
C ALA A 143 16.47 6.86 18.63
N HIS A 144 15.22 6.53 18.27
CA HIS A 144 14.04 7.11 18.91
C HIS A 144 13.87 6.65 20.38
N ILE A 145 14.13 5.38 20.69
CA ILE A 145 14.13 4.87 22.06
C ILE A 145 15.16 5.64 22.91
N LEU A 146 16.38 5.78 22.40
CA LEU A 146 17.46 6.49 23.08
C LEU A 146 17.12 7.98 23.26
N GLU A 147 16.60 8.65 22.22
CA GLU A 147 16.19 10.06 22.28
C GLU A 147 15.14 10.30 23.37
N MET A 148 14.10 9.46 23.44
CA MET A 148 13.03 9.61 24.43
C MET A 148 13.50 9.29 25.86
N ALA A 149 14.37 8.29 26.04
CA ALA A 149 14.99 8.01 27.33
C ALA A 149 15.92 9.15 27.79
N GLN A 150 16.68 9.72 26.86
CA GLN A 150 17.63 10.79 27.14
C GLN A 150 16.93 12.11 27.48
N LEU A 151 15.73 12.34 26.95
CA LEU A 151 14.89 13.48 27.32
C LEU A 151 14.59 13.51 28.82
N GLU A 152 14.34 12.35 29.45
CA GLU A 152 14.09 12.26 30.89
C GLU A 152 15.41 12.30 31.68
N HIS A 153 16.44 11.58 31.23
CA HIS A 153 17.76 11.59 31.87
C HIS A 153 18.41 12.98 31.90
N SER A 154 18.20 13.80 30.86
CA SER A 154 18.73 15.16 30.76
C SER A 154 18.13 16.14 31.78
N GLN A 155 16.95 15.83 32.32
CA GLN A 155 16.27 16.66 33.31
C GLN A 155 16.78 16.44 34.74
N MET A 156 17.63 15.43 34.96
CA MET A 156 18.25 15.19 36.26
C MET A 156 19.27 16.28 36.64
N PRO A 157 19.50 16.52 37.95
CA PRO A 157 20.65 17.29 38.42
C PRO A 157 22.00 16.78 37.87
N THR A 158 22.92 17.67 37.53
CA THR A 158 24.23 17.33 36.93
C THR A 158 25.06 16.36 37.77
N ALA A 159 24.96 16.44 39.10
CA ALA A 159 25.66 15.55 40.03
C ALA A 159 25.21 14.07 39.90
N ILE A 160 23.96 13.85 39.51
CA ILE A 160 23.35 12.52 39.34
C ILE A 160 23.62 11.98 37.92
N ARG A 161 23.69 12.87 36.92
CA ARG A 161 23.98 12.48 35.52
C ARG A 161 25.37 11.87 35.31
N GLN A 162 26.31 12.10 36.24
CA GLN A 162 27.67 11.58 36.09
C GLN A 162 27.77 10.11 36.49
N GLN A 163 27.02 9.64 37.49
CA GLN A 163 26.81 8.23 37.85
C GLN A 163 25.55 8.11 38.74
N PRO A 164 24.71 7.08 38.59
CA PRO A 164 24.81 5.93 37.67
C PRO A 164 24.18 6.17 36.28
N GLY A 165 24.59 5.37 35.28
CA GLY A 165 23.93 5.29 33.97
C GLY A 165 22.65 4.46 34.01
N ILE A 166 22.04 4.20 32.84
CA ILE A 166 20.77 3.46 32.74
C ILE A 166 20.87 2.38 31.66
N GLU A 167 20.48 1.16 31.99
CA GLU A 167 20.25 0.08 31.04
C GLU A 167 18.76 -0.03 30.71
N LEU A 168 18.45 -0.15 29.42
CA LEU A 168 17.11 -0.35 28.88
C LEU A 168 17.05 -1.72 28.22
N THR A 169 16.16 -2.59 28.70
CA THR A 169 15.89 -3.88 28.07
C THR A 169 14.50 -3.88 27.43
N ILE A 170 14.44 -3.93 26.10
CA ILE A 170 13.18 -4.01 25.35
C ILE A 170 12.73 -5.47 25.29
N SER A 171 11.52 -5.76 25.76
CA SER A 171 10.94 -7.12 25.73
C SER A 171 9.55 -7.09 25.12
N VAL A 172 9.13 -8.21 24.51
CA VAL A 172 7.81 -8.38 23.93
C VAL A 172 7.26 -9.74 24.37
N PRO A 173 6.51 -9.81 25.48
CA PRO A 173 5.79 -11.03 25.84
C PRO A 173 4.91 -11.50 24.67
N GLY A 174 5.06 -12.77 24.28
CA GLY A 174 4.37 -13.33 23.10
C GLY A 174 5.05 -13.03 21.75
N GLY A 175 6.16 -12.28 21.73
CA GLY A 175 6.88 -11.93 20.50
C GLY A 175 7.42 -13.14 19.73
N GLU A 176 7.89 -14.18 20.43
CA GLU A 176 8.33 -15.42 19.78
C GLU A 176 7.18 -16.13 19.04
N GLU A 177 5.99 -16.18 19.64
CA GLU A 177 4.82 -16.80 19.02
C GLU A 177 4.30 -15.97 17.83
N ALA A 178 4.29 -14.65 17.95
CA ALA A 178 3.94 -13.76 16.86
C ALA A 178 4.92 -13.89 15.68
N ALA A 179 6.21 -14.10 15.94
CA ALA A 179 7.24 -14.24 14.92
C ALA A 179 7.01 -15.46 14.01
N LYS A 180 6.40 -16.55 14.51
CA LYS A 180 6.07 -17.75 13.71
C LYS A 180 5.09 -17.48 12.58
N GLN A 181 4.30 -16.41 12.68
CA GLN A 181 3.37 -15.98 11.64
C GLN A 181 4.02 -15.07 10.59
N THR A 182 5.34 -14.85 10.70
CA THR A 182 6.11 -13.96 9.83
C THR A 182 7.18 -14.73 9.07
N ILE A 183 7.81 -14.08 8.11
CA ILE A 183 8.99 -14.61 7.42
C ILE A 183 10.30 -14.39 8.20
N SER A 184 10.25 -13.87 9.43
CA SER A 184 11.41 -13.36 10.18
C SER A 184 12.48 -14.44 10.41
N GLU A 185 12.10 -15.67 10.77
CA GLU A 185 13.07 -16.76 10.95
C GLU A 185 13.85 -17.05 9.66
N ARG A 186 13.20 -16.98 8.49
CA ARG A 186 13.88 -17.14 7.18
C ARG A 186 14.84 -16.00 6.88
N LEU A 187 14.61 -14.82 7.45
CA LEU A 187 15.47 -13.64 7.35
C LEU A 187 16.59 -13.65 8.41
N GLY A 188 16.72 -14.71 9.20
CA GLY A 188 17.74 -14.81 10.25
C GLY A 188 17.39 -13.99 11.50
N LEU A 189 16.11 -13.81 11.79
CA LEU A 189 15.63 -13.16 13.01
C LEU A 189 15.02 -14.23 13.90
N VAL A 190 15.74 -14.61 14.96
CA VAL A 190 15.41 -15.77 15.80
C VAL A 190 15.06 -15.33 17.22
N GLY A 191 14.07 -15.97 17.83
CA GLY A 191 13.71 -15.77 19.24
C GLY A 191 12.72 -14.63 19.52
N GLY A 192 12.17 -13.98 18.49
CA GLY A 192 11.21 -12.89 18.67
C GLY A 192 10.84 -12.11 17.42
N ILE A 193 10.15 -10.98 17.62
CA ILE A 193 9.85 -10.02 16.55
C ILE A 193 10.93 -8.94 16.43
N SER A 194 10.92 -8.22 15.31
CA SER A 194 11.73 -7.01 15.17
C SER A 194 11.01 -5.77 15.72
N ILE A 195 11.77 -4.88 16.36
CA ILE A 195 11.33 -3.54 16.74
C ILE A 195 11.63 -2.61 15.56
N ILE A 196 10.58 -2.29 14.80
CA ILE A 196 10.63 -1.60 13.50
C ILE A 196 9.69 -0.39 13.48
N GLY A 197 9.87 0.49 12.50
CA GLY A 197 9.02 1.65 12.27
C GLY A 197 9.81 2.90 11.96
N THR A 198 9.74 3.39 10.72
CA THR A 198 10.52 4.58 10.28
C THR A 198 9.84 5.90 10.59
N ARG A 199 8.50 5.92 10.71
CA ARG A 199 7.70 7.13 10.98
C ARG A 199 7.04 7.15 12.35
N GLY A 200 7.08 6.02 13.07
CA GLY A 200 6.33 5.83 14.32
C GLY A 200 4.89 5.34 14.12
N THR A 201 4.29 5.57 12.95
CA THR A 201 2.91 5.20 12.60
C THR A 201 2.79 3.99 11.67
N VAL A 202 1.73 3.21 11.78
CA VAL A 202 1.35 2.10 10.89
C VAL A 202 0.25 2.57 9.93
N LYS A 203 0.44 2.32 8.64
CA LYS A 203 -0.59 2.55 7.60
C LYS A 203 -1.14 1.19 7.14
N PRO A 204 -2.45 0.92 7.29
CA PRO A 204 -3.05 -0.34 6.88
C PRO A 204 -2.78 -0.71 5.42
N PHE A 205 -2.47 -1.98 5.17
CA PHE A 205 -2.25 -2.58 3.84
C PHE A 205 -1.21 -1.84 2.98
N SER A 206 -0.09 -1.44 3.61
CA SER A 206 0.96 -0.67 2.93
C SER A 206 1.67 -1.49 1.84
N THR A 207 1.40 -1.15 0.57
CA THR A 207 2.14 -1.66 -0.60
C THR A 207 3.64 -1.36 -0.51
N SER A 208 4.00 -0.21 0.07
CA SER A 208 5.40 0.17 0.28
C SER A 208 6.13 -0.72 1.29
N ALA A 209 5.43 -1.20 2.33
CA ALA A 209 5.99 -2.12 3.31
C ALA A 209 6.23 -3.51 2.69
N TYR A 210 5.28 -4.00 1.89
CA TYR A 210 5.46 -5.28 1.17
C TYR A 210 6.57 -5.19 0.10
N ALA A 211 6.66 -4.09 -0.64
CA ALA A 211 7.76 -3.88 -1.58
C ALA A 211 9.14 -3.79 -0.86
N ALA A 212 9.18 -3.27 0.37
CA ALA A 212 10.40 -3.25 1.16
C ALA A 212 10.80 -4.67 1.61
N SER A 213 9.85 -5.50 2.05
CA SER A 213 10.14 -6.88 2.45
C SER A 213 10.70 -7.72 1.29
N VAL A 214 10.15 -7.59 0.08
CA VAL A 214 10.67 -8.28 -1.11
C VAL A 214 12.13 -7.89 -1.40
N ARG A 215 12.47 -6.60 -1.33
CA ARG A 215 13.87 -6.15 -1.53
C ARG A 215 14.81 -6.69 -0.46
N GLN A 216 14.35 -6.68 0.79
CA GLN A 216 15.12 -7.15 1.94
C GLN A 216 15.41 -8.65 1.84
N SER A 217 14.42 -9.47 1.47
CA SER A 217 14.63 -10.91 1.28
C SER A 217 15.67 -11.20 0.20
N VAL A 218 15.66 -10.45 -0.91
CA VAL A 218 16.69 -10.60 -1.97
C VAL A 218 18.08 -10.20 -1.47
N HIS A 219 18.17 -9.10 -0.70
CA HIS A 219 19.44 -8.67 -0.13
C HIS A 219 20.02 -9.71 0.83
N ILE A 220 19.19 -10.29 1.70
CA ILE A 220 19.62 -11.35 2.62
C ILE A 220 20.08 -12.59 1.86
N ALA A 221 19.33 -13.02 0.84
CA ALA A 221 19.76 -14.12 -0.02
C ALA A 221 21.15 -13.87 -0.62
N ALA A 222 21.35 -12.68 -1.23
CA ALA A 222 22.64 -12.30 -1.81
C ALA A 222 23.76 -12.25 -0.76
N ALA A 223 23.52 -11.65 0.40
CA ALA A 223 24.50 -11.53 1.48
C ALA A 223 24.90 -12.89 2.10
N ASN A 224 24.06 -13.91 1.95
CA ASN A 224 24.34 -15.28 2.35
C ASN A 224 24.91 -16.13 1.18
N GLY A 225 25.36 -15.50 0.10
CA GLY A 225 26.04 -16.16 -1.01
C GLY A 225 25.13 -16.88 -2.00
N LEU A 226 23.81 -16.66 -1.95
CA LEU A 226 22.91 -17.21 -2.95
C LEU A 226 23.09 -16.44 -4.26
N HIS A 227 23.44 -17.15 -5.33
CA HIS A 227 23.46 -16.60 -6.69
C HIS A 227 22.16 -16.87 -7.46
N HIS A 228 21.28 -17.70 -6.92
CA HIS A 228 19.98 -18.04 -7.51
C HIS A 228 18.85 -17.85 -6.49
N VAL A 229 17.86 -17.04 -6.85
CA VAL A 229 16.62 -16.86 -6.07
C VAL A 229 15.38 -17.20 -6.90
N ILE A 230 14.31 -17.58 -6.21
CA ILE A 230 13.03 -17.98 -6.80
C ILE A 230 11.95 -17.01 -6.34
N LEU A 231 11.43 -16.22 -7.27
CA LEU A 231 10.33 -15.29 -7.00
C LEU A 231 8.99 -15.96 -7.30
N THR A 232 8.09 -15.91 -6.32
CA THR A 232 6.78 -16.55 -6.40
C THR A 232 5.66 -15.55 -6.19
N THR A 233 4.48 -15.85 -6.71
CA THR A 233 3.30 -14.96 -6.62
C THR A 233 2.46 -15.15 -5.35
N GLY A 234 2.84 -16.09 -4.48
CA GLY A 234 2.13 -16.43 -3.23
C GLY A 234 2.36 -17.88 -2.82
N GLY A 235 1.70 -18.32 -1.74
CA GLY A 235 1.96 -19.61 -1.08
C GLY A 235 1.79 -20.85 -1.97
N ARG A 236 0.82 -20.87 -2.89
CA ARG A 236 0.66 -22.00 -3.83
C ARG A 236 1.84 -22.11 -4.78
N SER A 237 2.24 -21.00 -5.40
CA SER A 237 3.41 -20.95 -6.27
C SER A 237 4.71 -21.21 -5.52
N GLU A 238 4.80 -20.82 -4.25
CA GLU A 238 5.96 -21.15 -3.41
C GLU A 238 6.05 -22.65 -3.13
N LYS A 239 4.94 -23.29 -2.75
CA LYS A 239 4.92 -24.75 -2.53
C LYS A 239 5.31 -25.52 -3.79
N ALA A 240 4.78 -25.13 -4.96
CA ALA A 240 5.14 -25.70 -6.24
C ALA A 240 6.62 -25.45 -6.59
N ALA A 241 7.12 -24.24 -6.35
CA ALA A 241 8.52 -23.90 -6.54
C ALA A 241 9.45 -24.76 -5.66
N MET A 242 9.10 -24.97 -4.39
CA MET A 242 9.89 -25.82 -3.47
C MET A 242 9.95 -27.27 -3.94
N ALA A 243 8.86 -27.79 -4.51
CA ALA A 243 8.85 -29.13 -5.11
C ALA A 243 9.69 -29.19 -6.40
N HIS A 244 9.74 -28.11 -7.18
CA HIS A 244 10.51 -28.03 -8.42
C HIS A 244 12.02 -27.78 -8.17
N PHE A 245 12.38 -27.11 -7.07
CA PHE A 245 13.75 -26.82 -6.66
C PHE A 245 14.08 -27.45 -5.28
N PRO A 246 14.03 -28.79 -5.12
CA PRO A 246 14.21 -29.44 -3.83
C PRO A 246 15.58 -29.22 -3.20
N GLN A 247 16.60 -28.90 -4.01
CA GLN A 247 17.96 -28.57 -3.58
C GLN A 247 18.12 -27.14 -3.08
N ALA A 248 17.17 -26.24 -3.34
CA ALA A 248 17.25 -24.86 -2.90
C ALA A 248 16.82 -24.73 -1.44
N GLY A 249 17.61 -24.02 -0.63
CA GLY A 249 17.24 -23.72 0.75
C GLY A 249 16.06 -22.75 0.84
N ALA A 250 15.35 -22.75 1.97
CA ALA A 250 14.16 -21.93 2.19
C ALA A 250 14.37 -20.42 1.91
N MET A 251 15.59 -19.91 2.13
CA MET A 251 15.97 -18.51 1.87
C MET A 251 15.90 -18.12 0.39
N ALA A 252 16.07 -19.09 -0.51
CA ALA A 252 16.02 -18.84 -1.95
C ALA A 252 14.59 -18.50 -2.42
N PHE A 253 13.56 -18.87 -1.67
CA PHE A 253 12.16 -18.67 -2.04
C PHE A 253 11.63 -17.36 -1.46
N ILE A 254 11.21 -16.46 -2.35
CA ILE A 254 10.74 -15.13 -2.00
C ILE A 254 9.35 -14.94 -2.60
N GLN A 255 8.36 -14.76 -1.73
CA GLN A 255 7.01 -14.37 -2.15
C GLN A 255 7.00 -12.89 -2.54
N ALA A 256 7.10 -12.64 -3.84
CA ALA A 256 7.07 -11.30 -4.41
C ALA A 256 5.64 -10.82 -4.72
N GLY A 257 4.67 -11.73 -4.80
CA GLY A 257 3.26 -11.38 -5.03
C GLY A 257 3.10 -10.54 -6.29
N ASP A 258 2.62 -9.31 -6.10
CA ASP A 258 2.43 -8.33 -7.18
C ASP A 258 3.71 -7.56 -7.59
N PHE A 259 4.78 -7.72 -6.81
CA PHE A 259 5.99 -6.91 -6.85
C PHE A 259 7.17 -7.65 -7.50
N ILE A 260 6.90 -8.48 -8.53
CA ILE A 260 7.95 -9.20 -9.29
C ILE A 260 9.04 -8.24 -9.78
N GLY A 261 8.67 -7.10 -10.35
CA GLY A 261 9.61 -6.08 -10.82
C GLY A 261 10.47 -5.49 -9.70
N VAL A 262 9.93 -5.37 -8.48
CA VAL A 262 10.73 -4.97 -7.30
C VAL A 262 11.78 -6.02 -6.98
N GLY A 263 11.39 -7.31 -7.01
CA GLY A 263 12.31 -8.43 -6.83
C GLY A 263 13.40 -8.48 -7.91
N LEU A 264 13.04 -8.31 -9.18
CA LEU A 264 14.00 -8.27 -10.29
C LEU A 264 15.02 -7.13 -10.16
N ARG A 265 14.57 -5.91 -9.85
CA ARG A 265 15.48 -4.77 -9.61
C ARG A 265 16.37 -4.99 -8.40
N ALA A 266 15.86 -5.63 -7.35
CA ALA A 266 16.67 -6.01 -6.20
C ALA A 266 17.72 -7.06 -6.57
N CYS A 267 17.37 -8.05 -7.38
CA CYS A 267 18.32 -9.08 -7.85
C CYS A 267 19.49 -8.44 -8.59
N LYS A 268 19.19 -7.52 -9.53
CA LYS A 268 20.20 -6.70 -10.22
C LYS A 268 21.06 -5.91 -9.24
N ARG A 269 20.43 -5.21 -8.29
CA ARG A 269 21.12 -4.33 -7.33
C ARG A 269 22.08 -5.10 -6.43
N TYR A 270 21.72 -6.31 -6.01
CA TYR A 270 22.46 -7.10 -5.04
C TYR A 270 23.29 -8.23 -5.68
N GLY A 271 23.46 -8.22 -7.01
CA GLY A 271 24.36 -9.16 -7.69
C GLY A 271 23.89 -10.61 -7.75
N ILE A 272 22.58 -10.86 -7.70
CA ILE A 272 22.02 -12.20 -7.95
C ILE A 272 22.22 -12.53 -9.43
N GLY A 273 22.87 -13.66 -9.73
CA GLY A 273 23.18 -14.08 -11.11
C GLY A 273 21.99 -14.69 -11.86
N LYS A 274 21.12 -15.42 -11.14
CA LYS A 274 19.96 -16.11 -11.71
C LYS A 274 18.70 -15.85 -10.89
N VAL A 275 17.57 -15.66 -11.57
CA VAL A 275 16.24 -15.58 -10.95
C VAL A 275 15.26 -16.49 -11.68
N SER A 276 14.54 -17.34 -10.94
CA SER A 276 13.43 -18.14 -11.47
C SER A 276 12.10 -17.54 -11.02
N LEU A 277 11.23 -17.25 -11.97
CA LEU A 277 9.87 -16.76 -11.71
C LEU A 277 8.90 -17.94 -11.80
N VAL A 278 8.26 -18.29 -10.69
CA VAL A 278 7.27 -19.38 -10.64
C VAL A 278 5.88 -18.77 -10.45
N MET A 279 5.04 -18.92 -11.46
CA MET A 279 3.79 -18.16 -11.57
C MET A 279 2.66 -18.94 -12.23
N MET A 280 1.42 -18.55 -11.90
CA MET A 280 0.23 -19.03 -12.59
C MET A 280 -0.10 -18.15 -13.79
N ILE A 281 -0.88 -18.70 -14.73
CA ILE A 281 -1.18 -18.08 -16.04
C ILE A 281 -1.67 -16.62 -15.94
N GLY A 282 -2.48 -16.30 -14.93
CA GLY A 282 -3.04 -14.95 -14.78
C GLY A 282 -2.00 -13.87 -14.46
N LYS A 283 -0.89 -14.23 -13.78
CA LYS A 283 0.23 -13.33 -13.50
C LYS A 283 1.23 -13.35 -14.66
N LEU A 284 1.49 -14.53 -15.22
CA LEU A 284 2.36 -14.71 -16.39
C LEU A 284 1.90 -13.91 -17.60
N ALA A 285 0.62 -13.99 -17.93
CA ALA A 285 0.02 -13.29 -19.06
C ALA A 285 0.12 -11.75 -18.96
N LYS A 286 0.46 -11.20 -17.79
CA LYS A 286 0.75 -9.77 -17.64
C LYS A 286 2.22 -9.45 -17.98
N LEU A 287 3.14 -10.35 -17.64
CA LEU A 287 4.56 -10.20 -17.97
C LEU A 287 4.82 -10.32 -19.47
N THR A 288 4.01 -11.11 -20.19
CA THR A 288 4.14 -11.27 -21.64
C THR A 288 3.94 -9.96 -22.39
N SER A 289 3.28 -8.96 -21.80
CA SER A 289 3.12 -7.62 -22.40
C SER A 289 4.18 -6.60 -21.94
N GLY A 290 5.32 -7.05 -21.39
CA GLY A 290 6.40 -6.15 -20.96
C GLY A 290 6.24 -5.59 -19.54
N ARG A 291 5.15 -5.94 -18.84
CA ARG A 291 4.77 -5.32 -17.56
C ARG A 291 5.23 -6.16 -16.37
N MET A 292 6.23 -5.67 -15.65
CA MET A 292 6.87 -6.40 -14.53
C MET A 292 6.20 -6.22 -13.16
N MET A 293 5.17 -5.37 -13.05
CA MET A 293 4.34 -5.24 -11.85
C MET A 293 3.01 -5.98 -12.08
N THR A 294 2.71 -7.01 -11.29
CA THR A 294 1.60 -7.94 -11.57
C THR A 294 0.30 -7.62 -10.82
N HIS A 295 0.21 -6.41 -10.24
CA HIS A 295 -0.95 -5.91 -9.48
C HIS A 295 -2.30 -6.07 -10.19
N VAL A 296 -3.34 -6.32 -9.39
CA VAL A 296 -4.74 -6.48 -9.84
C VAL A 296 -5.33 -5.14 -10.30
N SER A 297 -4.84 -4.02 -9.78
CA SER A 297 -5.36 -2.66 -10.02
C SER A 297 -4.68 -1.89 -11.16
N GLY A 298 -3.81 -2.53 -11.94
CA GLY A 298 -2.99 -1.81 -12.91
C GLY A 298 -3.26 -2.14 -14.38
N HIS A 299 -3.44 -3.40 -14.75
CA HIS A 299 -3.51 -3.79 -16.17
C HIS A 299 -4.22 -5.14 -16.31
N ALA A 300 -5.30 -5.17 -17.09
CA ALA A 300 -5.96 -6.42 -17.48
C ALA A 300 -5.00 -7.29 -18.31
N ILE A 301 -5.29 -8.60 -18.37
CA ILE A 301 -4.57 -9.49 -19.28
C ILE A 301 -4.89 -9.04 -20.70
N ASP A 302 -3.86 -8.88 -21.53
CA ASP A 302 -4.04 -8.54 -22.94
C ASP A 302 -4.38 -9.82 -23.73
N PHE A 303 -5.68 -10.10 -23.83
CA PHE A 303 -6.17 -11.30 -24.51
C PHE A 303 -5.94 -11.27 -26.02
N GLN A 304 -5.84 -10.08 -26.64
CA GLN A 304 -5.48 -9.95 -28.05
C GLN A 304 -4.02 -10.36 -28.26
N HIS A 305 -3.12 -9.91 -27.40
CA HIS A 305 -1.73 -10.36 -27.41
C HIS A 305 -1.62 -11.88 -27.18
N LEU A 306 -2.36 -12.44 -26.22
CA LEU A 306 -2.38 -13.90 -26.00
C LEU A 306 -2.90 -14.66 -27.23
N SER A 307 -3.93 -14.12 -27.91
CA SER A 307 -4.45 -14.69 -29.16
C SER A 307 -3.40 -14.68 -30.28
N GLN A 308 -2.65 -13.58 -30.41
CA GLN A 308 -1.55 -13.48 -31.38
C GLN A 308 -0.43 -14.48 -31.06
N LEU A 309 -0.08 -14.67 -29.78
CA LEU A 309 0.87 -15.68 -29.37
C LEU A 309 0.37 -17.11 -29.68
N ALA A 310 -0.92 -17.38 -29.49
CA ALA A 310 -1.53 -18.66 -29.87
C ALA A 310 -1.46 -18.88 -31.39
N ALA A 311 -1.82 -17.87 -32.20
CA ALA A 311 -1.73 -17.95 -33.66
C ALA A 311 -0.29 -18.19 -34.13
N ALA A 312 0.70 -17.54 -33.51
CA ALA A 312 2.12 -17.73 -33.80
C ALA A 312 2.63 -19.15 -33.48
N THR A 313 1.88 -19.90 -32.66
CA THR A 313 2.13 -21.33 -32.35
C THR A 313 1.25 -22.28 -33.16
N HIS A 314 0.63 -21.80 -34.24
CA HIS A 314 -0.16 -22.58 -35.20
C HIS A 314 -1.47 -23.19 -34.66
N TYR A 315 -2.09 -22.57 -33.65
CA TYR A 315 -3.43 -22.98 -33.22
C TYR A 315 -4.52 -22.52 -34.20
N PRO A 316 -5.68 -23.21 -34.29
CA PRO A 316 -6.76 -22.83 -35.19
C PRO A 316 -7.29 -21.42 -34.93
N ASP A 317 -7.66 -20.70 -35.99
CA ASP A 317 -8.19 -19.34 -35.91
C ASP A 317 -9.41 -19.23 -34.98
N ALA A 318 -10.29 -20.24 -34.98
CA ALA A 318 -11.45 -20.30 -34.10
C ALA A 318 -11.05 -20.27 -32.61
N LEU A 319 -10.00 -21.01 -32.22
CA LEU A 319 -9.49 -21.02 -30.86
C LEU A 319 -8.80 -19.70 -30.51
N CYS A 320 -8.03 -19.14 -31.46
CA CYS A 320 -7.39 -17.83 -31.28
C CYS A 320 -8.44 -16.73 -31.05
N GLN A 321 -9.57 -16.76 -31.78
CA GLN A 321 -10.68 -15.85 -31.56
C GLN A 321 -11.33 -16.05 -30.18
N GLN A 322 -11.51 -17.29 -29.72
CA GLN A 322 -12.02 -17.54 -28.37
C GLN A 322 -11.09 -16.98 -27.28
N ILE A 323 -9.77 -17.12 -27.45
CA ILE A 323 -8.77 -16.56 -26.53
C ILE A 323 -8.84 -15.04 -26.50
N ALA A 324 -8.97 -14.39 -27.66
CA ALA A 324 -9.09 -12.94 -27.79
C ALA A 324 -10.31 -12.36 -27.04
N HIS A 325 -11.37 -13.15 -26.86
CA HIS A 325 -12.59 -12.78 -26.13
C HIS A 325 -12.62 -13.31 -24.68
N ALA A 326 -11.53 -13.89 -24.19
CA ALA A 326 -11.49 -14.39 -22.83
C ALA A 326 -11.53 -13.26 -21.79
N HIS A 327 -11.96 -13.57 -20.57
CA HIS A 327 -12.10 -12.59 -19.49
C HIS A 327 -11.10 -12.79 -18.35
N THR A 328 -10.49 -13.97 -18.24
CA THR A 328 -9.49 -14.29 -17.23
C THR A 328 -8.41 -15.18 -17.82
N GLY A 329 -7.20 -15.16 -17.24
CA GLY A 329 -6.15 -16.10 -17.61
C GLY A 329 -6.57 -17.56 -17.38
N ARG A 330 -7.46 -17.82 -16.41
CA ARG A 330 -8.03 -19.16 -16.20
C ARG A 330 -8.91 -19.60 -17.38
N HIS A 331 -9.74 -18.70 -17.91
CA HIS A 331 -10.53 -19.02 -19.10
C HIS A 331 -9.62 -19.39 -20.29
N VAL A 332 -8.50 -18.67 -20.49
CA VAL A 332 -7.52 -19.01 -21.53
C VAL A 332 -6.89 -20.40 -21.28
N PHE A 333 -6.57 -20.72 -20.03
CA PHE A 333 -6.08 -22.05 -19.67
C PHE A 333 -7.11 -23.14 -19.99
N ASP A 334 -8.37 -22.94 -19.60
CA ASP A 334 -9.45 -23.90 -19.84
C ASP A 334 -9.69 -24.11 -21.34
N LEU A 335 -9.66 -23.05 -22.15
CA LEU A 335 -9.75 -23.12 -23.61
C LEU A 335 -8.60 -23.91 -24.23
N MET A 336 -7.40 -23.78 -23.68
CA MET A 336 -6.19 -24.43 -24.22
C MET A 336 -6.05 -25.90 -23.78
N ARG A 337 -6.69 -26.30 -22.67
CA ARG A 337 -6.52 -27.62 -22.04
C ARG A 337 -6.77 -28.78 -23.02
N ASP A 338 -7.78 -28.66 -23.87
CA ASP A 338 -8.22 -29.73 -24.77
C ASP A 338 -7.51 -29.68 -26.14
N HIS A 339 -6.55 -28.75 -26.32
CA HIS A 339 -5.92 -28.44 -27.61
C HIS A 339 -4.39 -28.65 -27.64
N GLN A 340 -3.83 -29.52 -26.79
CA GLN A 340 -2.37 -29.72 -26.65
C GLN A 340 -1.65 -28.41 -26.27
N PRO A 341 -1.78 -27.92 -25.03
CA PRO A 341 -1.42 -26.55 -24.66
C PRO A 341 0.09 -26.24 -24.57
N ALA A 342 0.96 -27.26 -24.63
CA ALA A 342 2.38 -27.13 -24.31
C ALA A 342 3.15 -26.11 -25.19
N PRO A 343 2.97 -26.06 -26.54
CA PRO A 343 3.61 -25.05 -27.37
C PRO A 343 3.23 -23.61 -26.98
N PHE A 344 1.95 -23.36 -26.73
CA PHE A 344 1.46 -22.05 -26.31
C PHE A 344 2.04 -21.64 -24.94
N PHE A 345 2.00 -22.55 -23.95
CA PHE A 345 2.51 -22.26 -22.61
C PHE A 345 4.02 -22.02 -22.60
N THR A 346 4.78 -22.78 -23.39
CA THR A 346 6.23 -22.54 -23.58
C THR A 346 6.46 -21.15 -24.15
N ARG A 347 5.70 -20.76 -25.18
CA ARG A 347 5.80 -19.44 -25.79
C ARG A 347 5.47 -18.30 -24.81
N LEU A 348 4.49 -18.50 -23.92
CA LEU A 348 4.19 -17.52 -22.86
C LEU A 348 5.37 -17.34 -21.91
N CYS A 349 5.96 -18.43 -21.44
CA CYS A 349 7.12 -18.37 -20.56
C CYS A 349 8.32 -17.69 -21.24
N GLU A 350 8.60 -18.00 -22.51
CA GLU A 350 9.69 -17.37 -23.27
C GLU A 350 9.48 -15.87 -23.44
N THR A 351 8.26 -15.44 -23.79
CA THR A 351 7.93 -14.03 -23.99
C THR A 351 8.06 -13.25 -22.68
N ALA A 352 7.54 -13.80 -21.57
CA ALA A 352 7.69 -13.19 -20.26
C ALA A 352 9.17 -13.12 -19.82
N ARG A 353 9.95 -14.18 -20.10
CA ARG A 353 11.39 -14.25 -19.81
C ARG A 353 12.16 -13.14 -20.54
N GLN A 354 11.89 -12.95 -21.83
CA GLN A 354 12.52 -11.90 -22.64
C GLN A 354 12.28 -10.52 -22.05
N HIS A 355 11.02 -10.19 -21.75
CA HIS A 355 10.69 -8.91 -21.14
C HIS A 355 11.31 -8.74 -19.76
N ALA A 356 11.32 -9.78 -18.93
CA ALA A 356 11.89 -9.70 -17.58
C ALA A 356 13.42 -9.50 -17.62
N HIS A 357 14.08 -10.12 -18.60
CA HIS A 357 15.51 -9.94 -18.84
C HIS A 357 15.83 -8.53 -19.36
N GLN A 358 15.04 -8.01 -20.30
CA GLN A 358 15.14 -6.62 -20.78
C GLN A 358 14.90 -5.62 -19.66
N TYR A 359 13.94 -5.88 -18.76
CA TYR A 359 13.60 -5.00 -17.64
C TYR A 359 14.78 -4.73 -16.69
N VAL A 360 15.68 -5.69 -16.56
CA VAL A 360 16.92 -5.55 -15.77
C VAL A 360 18.13 -5.22 -16.63
N ALA A 361 17.93 -4.90 -17.91
CA ALA A 361 18.97 -4.63 -18.90
C ALA A 361 20.00 -5.77 -19.00
N GLY A 362 19.53 -7.02 -19.05
CA GLY A 362 20.37 -8.20 -19.20
C GLY A 362 21.18 -8.61 -17.96
N ALA A 363 21.19 -7.81 -16.90
CA ALA A 363 22.07 -8.00 -15.75
C ALA A 363 21.81 -9.26 -14.90
N VAL A 364 20.71 -9.97 -15.14
CA VAL A 364 20.32 -11.19 -14.40
C VAL A 364 19.79 -12.22 -15.38
N GLN A 365 20.24 -13.47 -15.27
CA GLN A 365 19.64 -14.58 -16.02
C GLN A 365 18.23 -14.86 -15.49
N VAL A 366 17.23 -14.81 -16.35
CA VAL A 366 15.83 -15.03 -15.96
C VAL A 366 15.36 -16.39 -16.48
N GLN A 367 14.71 -17.15 -15.60
CA GLN A 367 13.91 -18.34 -15.94
C GLN A 367 12.46 -18.11 -15.58
N VAL A 368 11.53 -18.61 -16.38
CA VAL A 368 10.08 -18.49 -16.12
C VAL A 368 9.42 -19.86 -16.20
N ILE A 369 8.73 -20.23 -15.12
CA ILE A 369 8.01 -21.49 -14.98
C ILE A 369 6.54 -21.18 -14.77
N LEU A 370 5.71 -21.74 -15.65
CA LEU A 370 4.26 -21.73 -15.52
C LEU A 370 3.82 -22.97 -14.73
N ILE A 371 2.98 -22.75 -13.73
CA ILE A 371 2.34 -23.82 -12.96
C ILE A 371 0.82 -23.70 -13.04
N ASP A 372 0.14 -24.83 -12.84
CA ASP A 372 -1.30 -24.89 -12.64
C ASP A 372 -1.68 -24.57 -11.17
N PHE A 373 -2.98 -24.45 -10.91
CA PHE A 373 -3.56 -24.14 -9.61
C PHE A 373 -3.35 -25.23 -8.55
N ASP A 374 -3.13 -26.47 -8.97
CA ASP A 374 -2.74 -27.59 -8.11
C ASP A 374 -1.22 -27.63 -7.84
N GLY A 375 -0.43 -26.80 -8.54
CA GLY A 375 1.01 -26.70 -8.44
C GLY A 375 1.78 -27.51 -9.49
N THR A 376 1.11 -28.21 -10.41
CA THR A 376 1.74 -28.98 -11.47
C THR A 376 2.48 -28.06 -12.45
N PRO A 377 3.76 -28.31 -12.80
CA PRO A 377 4.47 -27.54 -13.81
C PRO A 377 3.87 -27.79 -15.20
N LEU A 378 3.55 -26.70 -15.90
CA LEU A 378 2.94 -26.73 -17.24
C LEU A 378 3.93 -26.37 -18.35
N ALA A 379 4.88 -25.47 -18.07
CA ALA A 379 5.95 -25.09 -18.99
C ALA A 379 7.13 -24.46 -18.24
N ASP A 380 8.34 -24.59 -18.79
CA ASP A 380 9.57 -23.98 -18.28
C ASP A 380 10.40 -23.48 -19.46
N ALA A 381 10.64 -22.17 -19.53
CA ALA A 381 11.41 -21.56 -20.61
C ALA A 381 12.94 -21.57 -20.39
N GLY A 382 13.44 -22.22 -19.32
CA GLY A 382 14.86 -22.26 -18.99
C GLY A 382 15.48 -20.86 -18.84
N THR A 383 16.81 -20.77 -18.91
CA THR A 383 17.54 -19.50 -19.07
C THR A 383 17.90 -19.31 -20.54
N ALA A 384 17.97 -18.06 -21.03
CA ALA A 384 18.47 -17.83 -22.40
C ALA A 384 19.89 -18.42 -22.58
N PRO A 385 20.26 -18.88 -23.78
CA PRO A 385 21.66 -19.05 -24.13
C PRO A 385 22.35 -17.68 -24.11
N ASP A 386 23.59 -17.62 -23.62
CA ASP A 386 24.41 -16.39 -23.58
C ASP A 386 24.47 -15.78 -24.98
N VAL A 387 23.98 -14.54 -25.13
CA VAL A 387 24.09 -13.76 -26.36
C VAL A 387 25.34 -12.91 -26.23
N ASP A 388 26.27 -13.12 -27.16
CA ASP A 388 27.56 -12.44 -27.32
C ASP A 388 27.49 -10.92 -27.12
N GLU A 389 28.54 -10.40 -26.47
CA GLU A 389 28.84 -8.98 -26.27
C GLU A 389 29.08 -8.26 -27.60
N GLN A 390 28.05 -7.70 -28.24
CA GLN A 390 28.23 -6.55 -29.13
C GLN A 390 26.90 -5.85 -29.44
N GLN A 391 26.63 -4.75 -28.72
CA GLN A 391 26.17 -3.47 -29.29
C GLN A 391 25.88 -2.48 -28.15
N THR A 392 26.93 -1.79 -27.71
CA THR A 392 26.87 -0.53 -26.95
C THR A 392 26.83 0.61 -27.94
N ILE A 393 25.81 1.48 -27.89
CA ILE A 393 25.88 2.83 -28.49
C ILE A 393 25.28 3.87 -27.52
N ASP A 394 26.22 4.63 -26.95
CA ASP A 394 26.24 6.05 -26.56
C ASP A 394 25.11 6.72 -25.78
N GLU A 395 25.38 6.95 -24.50
CA GLU A 395 24.89 8.10 -23.72
C GLU A 395 25.81 9.31 -23.92
N GLN A 396 25.24 10.48 -24.25
CA GLN A 396 25.91 11.77 -24.04
C GLN A 396 25.05 12.74 -23.21
N GLN A 397 25.78 13.45 -22.37
CA GLN A 397 25.38 14.30 -21.26
C GLN A 397 24.70 15.61 -21.68
N ALA A 398 23.85 16.15 -20.80
CA ALA A 398 23.78 17.59 -20.55
C ALA A 398 23.31 17.89 -19.13
N SER A 399 24.10 18.68 -18.40
CA SER A 399 23.78 19.26 -17.10
C SER A 399 23.28 20.71 -17.27
N LYS A 400 22.40 21.19 -16.38
CA LYS A 400 22.28 22.62 -16.03
C LYS A 400 21.51 22.85 -14.71
N GLN A 401 22.01 23.84 -13.96
CA GLN A 401 21.69 24.27 -12.59
C GLN A 401 20.31 24.99 -12.42
N PRO A 402 19.85 25.26 -11.18
CA PRO A 402 18.48 25.66 -10.88
C PRO A 402 18.27 27.18 -10.71
N SER A 403 17.05 27.66 -10.98
CA SER A 403 16.61 29.02 -10.62
C SER A 403 15.13 29.07 -10.19
N GLY A 404 14.87 29.77 -9.09
CA GLY A 404 13.66 30.57 -8.76
C GLY A 404 12.29 29.88 -8.63
N GLY A 405 11.75 29.79 -7.42
CA GLY A 405 10.40 29.26 -7.15
C GLY A 405 9.30 30.35 -7.15
N SER A 406 8.14 30.00 -7.71
CA SER A 406 6.88 30.78 -7.76
C SER A 406 5.83 30.15 -6.82
N LEU A 407 4.78 30.88 -6.45
CA LEU A 407 3.63 30.38 -5.66
C LEU A 407 2.99 29.09 -6.22
N MET A 408 3.12 28.80 -7.52
CA MET A 408 2.72 27.53 -8.13
C MET A 408 3.49 26.30 -7.59
N ASP A 409 4.74 26.47 -7.15
CA ASP A 409 5.55 25.37 -6.60
C ASP A 409 5.10 24.97 -5.18
N ALA A 410 4.37 25.83 -4.46
CA ALA A 410 3.88 25.53 -3.11
C ALA A 410 2.68 24.56 -3.10
N MET A 411 1.98 24.38 -4.23
CA MET A 411 0.79 23.52 -4.34
C MET A 411 1.08 22.13 -4.95
N GLN A 412 2.31 21.88 -5.41
CA GLN A 412 2.65 20.70 -6.20
C GLN A 412 3.64 19.80 -5.45
N GLN A 413 3.10 18.79 -4.75
CA GLN A 413 3.88 17.84 -3.93
C GLN A 413 4.78 16.87 -4.71
N MET A 414 4.81 16.92 -6.04
CA MET A 414 5.65 16.02 -6.82
C MET A 414 7.04 16.63 -7.04
N THR A 415 8.07 15.85 -6.74
CA THR A 415 9.45 16.18 -7.11
C THR A 415 9.53 16.48 -8.61
N ARG A 416 10.52 17.25 -9.07
CA ARG A 416 10.73 17.49 -10.52
C ARG A 416 10.73 16.19 -11.33
N GLN A 417 11.28 15.12 -10.76
CA GLN A 417 11.27 13.78 -11.35
C GLN A 417 9.87 13.14 -11.38
N GLY A 418 9.06 13.30 -10.33
CA GLY A 418 7.67 12.83 -10.32
C GLY A 418 6.78 13.56 -11.34
N ARG A 419 7.02 14.87 -11.56
CA ARG A 419 6.36 15.67 -12.60
C ARG A 419 6.75 15.24 -14.01
N ALA A 420 8.05 14.98 -14.24
CA ALA A 420 8.51 14.45 -15.51
C ALA A 420 7.82 13.10 -15.81
N ILE A 421 7.78 12.19 -14.83
CA ILE A 421 7.14 10.87 -15.01
C ILE A 421 5.63 10.98 -15.29
N GLU A 422 4.89 11.85 -14.60
CA GLU A 422 3.45 12.03 -14.85
C GLU A 422 3.19 12.65 -16.24
N ASN A 423 3.96 13.68 -16.62
CA ASN A 423 3.85 14.30 -17.93
C ASN A 423 4.22 13.34 -19.06
N ASP A 424 5.30 12.57 -18.89
CA ASP A 424 5.71 11.53 -19.84
C ASP A 424 4.62 10.46 -19.96
N SER A 425 4.00 10.07 -18.84
CA SER A 425 2.89 9.11 -18.82
C SER A 425 1.66 9.65 -19.56
N PHE A 426 1.30 10.92 -19.40
CA PHE A 426 0.21 11.53 -20.16
C PHE A 426 0.53 11.64 -21.64
N ALA A 427 1.76 11.99 -22.01
CA ALA A 427 2.18 12.01 -23.41
C ALA A 427 2.09 10.61 -24.05
N ILE A 428 2.46 9.56 -23.32
CA ILE A 428 2.30 8.17 -23.76
C ILE A 428 0.82 7.83 -23.95
N ILE A 429 -0.05 8.19 -22.99
CA ILE A 429 -1.50 7.92 -23.10
C ILE A 429 -2.10 8.64 -24.32
N ASP A 430 -1.76 9.91 -24.52
CA ASP A 430 -2.24 10.70 -25.66
C ASP A 430 -1.78 10.07 -27.00
N HIS A 431 -0.52 9.64 -27.06
CA HIS A 431 0.04 8.97 -28.22
C HIS A 431 -0.62 7.61 -28.50
N GLU A 432 -0.77 6.77 -27.49
CA GLU A 432 -1.38 5.44 -27.64
C GLU A 432 -2.85 5.52 -28.03
N ILE A 433 -3.60 6.48 -27.49
CA ILE A 433 -4.99 6.72 -27.90
C ILE A 433 -5.08 7.10 -29.36
N GLN A 434 -4.22 8.01 -29.81
CA GLN A 434 -4.19 8.45 -31.20
C GLN A 434 -3.79 7.31 -32.15
N GLN A 435 -2.77 6.53 -31.78
CA GLN A 435 -2.17 5.52 -32.66
C GLN A 435 -2.95 4.19 -32.66
N PHE A 436 -3.37 3.71 -31.50
CA PHE A 436 -3.91 2.34 -31.35
C PHE A 436 -5.41 2.30 -31.11
N HIS A 437 -6.02 3.40 -30.67
CA HIS A 437 -7.46 3.46 -30.35
C HIS A 437 -8.27 4.35 -31.29
N GLY A 438 -7.63 5.00 -32.27
CA GLY A 438 -8.28 5.83 -33.28
C GLY A 438 -8.62 7.25 -32.81
N GLY A 439 -7.97 7.73 -31.74
CA GLY A 439 -8.26 9.01 -31.11
C GLY A 439 -9.42 8.93 -30.11
N HIS A 440 -9.89 10.09 -29.66
CA HIS A 440 -11.03 10.23 -28.74
C HIS A 440 -11.99 11.34 -29.18
N GLY A 441 -13.25 11.25 -28.76
CA GLY A 441 -14.28 12.26 -29.07
C GLY A 441 -14.48 13.34 -27.99
N PHE A 442 -13.70 13.30 -26.90
CA PHE A 442 -13.84 14.24 -25.78
C PHE A 442 -13.28 15.63 -26.09
N ASP A 443 -13.94 16.66 -25.58
CA ASP A 443 -13.46 18.05 -25.64
C ASP A 443 -12.27 18.31 -24.69
N GLU A 444 -11.71 19.52 -24.74
CA GLU A 444 -10.53 19.93 -23.96
C GLU A 444 -10.74 19.85 -22.43
N THR A 445 -11.99 19.90 -21.96
CA THR A 445 -12.33 19.86 -20.53
C THR A 445 -12.68 18.44 -20.06
N GLN A 446 -13.23 17.62 -20.95
CA GLN A 446 -13.54 16.22 -20.72
C GLN A 446 -12.30 15.33 -20.82
N TRP A 447 -11.41 15.58 -21.79
CA TRP A 447 -10.23 14.73 -22.00
C TRP A 447 -9.32 14.62 -20.78
N PRO A 448 -9.00 15.69 -20.02
CA PRO A 448 -8.21 15.58 -18.80
C PRO A 448 -8.80 14.63 -17.75
N VAL A 449 -10.14 14.54 -17.69
CA VAL A 449 -10.85 13.61 -16.79
C VAL A 449 -10.61 12.17 -17.23
N VAL A 450 -10.86 11.88 -18.51
CA VAL A 450 -10.72 10.54 -19.08
C VAL A 450 -9.25 10.09 -19.08
N ARG A 451 -8.33 10.95 -19.51
CA ARG A 451 -6.89 10.69 -19.49
C ARG A 451 -6.39 10.36 -18.11
N ARG A 452 -6.87 11.06 -17.07
CA ARG A 452 -6.49 10.79 -15.69
C ARG A 452 -7.09 9.47 -15.17
N ALA A 453 -8.30 9.10 -15.59
CA ALA A 453 -8.85 7.78 -15.32
C ALA A 453 -8.03 6.66 -15.98
N ILE A 454 -7.58 6.84 -17.24
CA ILE A 454 -6.68 5.91 -17.95
C ILE A 454 -5.35 5.82 -17.20
N HIS A 455 -4.73 6.94 -16.84
CA HIS A 455 -3.48 6.96 -16.07
C HIS A 455 -3.59 6.24 -14.72
N THR A 456 -4.70 6.45 -14.00
CA THR A 456 -4.95 5.81 -12.71
C THR A 456 -5.11 4.29 -12.82
N THR A 457 -5.57 3.78 -13.97
CA THR A 457 -5.94 2.36 -14.13
C THR A 457 -5.14 1.59 -15.15
N GLY A 458 -4.30 2.26 -15.94
CA GLY A 458 -3.63 1.68 -17.10
C GLY A 458 -4.58 1.14 -18.17
N ASP A 459 -5.85 1.58 -18.19
CA ASP A 459 -6.93 0.98 -18.97
C ASP A 459 -7.53 1.96 -19.97
N PHE A 460 -7.09 1.84 -21.23
CA PHE A 460 -7.56 2.66 -22.35
C PHE A 460 -9.03 2.45 -22.71
N GLU A 461 -9.68 1.40 -22.21
CA GLU A 461 -11.11 1.18 -22.46
C GLU A 461 -11.96 2.30 -21.85
N PHE A 462 -11.48 2.99 -20.81
CA PHE A 462 -12.16 4.16 -20.26
C PHE A 462 -12.35 5.28 -21.28
N ALA A 463 -11.54 5.36 -22.35
CA ALA A 463 -11.79 6.29 -23.46
C ALA A 463 -13.10 6.02 -24.22
N ARG A 464 -13.67 4.82 -24.09
CA ARG A 464 -14.96 4.44 -24.71
C ARG A 464 -16.10 4.39 -23.71
N LEU A 465 -15.79 4.15 -22.43
CA LEU A 465 -16.80 3.95 -21.40
C LEU A 465 -17.26 5.26 -20.76
N PHE A 466 -16.46 6.32 -20.78
CA PHE A 466 -16.85 7.59 -20.16
C PHE A 466 -17.96 8.29 -20.95
N HIS A 467 -19.00 8.69 -20.24
CA HIS A 467 -20.06 9.56 -20.74
C HIS A 467 -20.26 10.72 -19.77
N PHE A 468 -20.56 11.88 -20.35
CA PHE A 468 -20.81 13.14 -19.66
C PHE A 468 -22.18 13.65 -20.09
N SER A 469 -22.97 14.17 -19.16
CA SER A 469 -24.12 14.99 -19.56
C SER A 469 -23.64 16.36 -20.04
N ASP A 470 -24.52 17.08 -20.73
CA ASP A 470 -24.25 18.46 -21.14
C ASP A 470 -23.84 19.33 -19.93
N GLY A 471 -22.71 20.02 -20.05
CA GLY A 471 -22.19 20.92 -19.01
C GLY A 471 -21.68 20.26 -17.73
N ALA A 472 -21.55 18.94 -17.66
CA ALA A 472 -21.18 18.23 -16.43
C ALA A 472 -19.82 18.66 -15.83
N VAL A 473 -18.81 18.84 -16.68
CA VAL A 473 -17.47 19.23 -16.24
C VAL A 473 -17.49 20.65 -15.65
N GLN A 474 -18.11 21.61 -16.34
CA GLN A 474 -18.26 22.99 -15.88
C GLN A 474 -19.09 23.07 -14.60
N ALA A 475 -20.20 22.31 -14.49
CA ALA A 475 -20.99 22.25 -13.27
C ALA A 475 -20.15 21.76 -12.08
N GLY A 476 -19.33 20.71 -12.29
CA GLY A 476 -18.39 20.22 -11.29
C GLY A 476 -17.32 21.23 -10.89
N ILE A 477 -16.69 21.91 -11.86
CA ILE A 477 -15.68 22.93 -11.62
C ILE A 477 -16.27 24.11 -10.82
N HIS A 478 -17.43 24.64 -11.23
CA HIS A 478 -18.10 25.73 -10.53
C HIS A 478 -18.50 25.33 -9.10
N ALA A 479 -19.03 24.13 -8.91
CA ALA A 479 -19.37 23.63 -7.57
C ALA A 479 -18.13 23.53 -6.68
N LEU A 480 -17.01 23.00 -7.21
CA LEU A 480 -15.75 22.92 -6.48
C LEU A 480 -15.20 24.31 -6.12
N GLN A 481 -15.25 25.27 -7.04
CA GLN A 481 -14.85 26.67 -6.79
C GLN A 481 -15.72 27.35 -5.73
N ALA A 482 -17.02 27.03 -5.69
CA ALA A 482 -17.95 27.53 -4.68
C ALA A 482 -17.83 26.85 -3.30
N GLY A 483 -16.89 25.91 -3.13
CA GLY A 483 -16.70 25.19 -1.87
C GLY A 483 -17.74 24.10 -1.61
N ALA A 484 -18.40 23.59 -2.66
CA ALA A 484 -19.45 22.57 -2.53
C ALA A 484 -18.94 21.32 -1.78
N PRO A 485 -19.82 20.69 -0.96
CA PRO A 485 -19.50 19.44 -0.30
C PRO A 485 -19.38 18.28 -1.29
N ILE A 486 -18.46 17.35 -1.00
CA ILE A 486 -18.30 16.10 -1.73
C ILE A 486 -18.85 14.96 -0.88
N ILE A 487 -19.92 14.31 -1.33
CA ILE A 487 -20.61 13.24 -0.60
C ILE A 487 -20.32 11.90 -1.26
N SER A 488 -19.64 11.00 -0.56
CA SER A 488 -19.23 9.71 -1.10
C SER A 488 -20.01 8.52 -0.54
N ASP A 489 -20.23 7.50 -1.37
CA ASP A 489 -20.79 6.21 -0.95
C ASP A 489 -19.80 5.38 -0.12
N VAL A 490 -18.50 5.53 -0.36
CA VAL A 490 -17.44 4.81 0.38
C VAL A 490 -16.31 5.70 0.85
N THR A 491 -15.79 5.34 2.02
CA THR A 491 -14.54 5.82 2.63
C THR A 491 -13.41 6.05 1.61
N MET A 492 -13.18 5.08 0.72
CA MET A 492 -11.98 5.03 -0.10
C MET A 492 -11.87 6.23 -1.04
N ILE A 493 -13.00 6.80 -1.46
CA ILE A 493 -13.00 8.01 -2.27
C ILE A 493 -12.46 9.17 -1.43
N ILE A 494 -13.03 9.40 -0.24
CA ILE A 494 -12.62 10.51 0.64
C ILE A 494 -11.13 10.40 0.99
N SER A 495 -10.65 9.22 1.36
CA SER A 495 -9.23 8.99 1.68
C SER A 495 -8.29 9.15 0.47
N GLY A 496 -8.80 9.08 -0.76
CA GLY A 496 -8.05 9.34 -1.98
C GLY A 496 -8.01 10.81 -2.41
N LEU A 497 -8.87 11.66 -1.84
CA LEU A 497 -8.88 13.09 -2.15
C LEU A 497 -7.69 13.81 -1.49
N SER A 498 -7.06 14.71 -2.22
CA SER A 498 -5.91 15.48 -1.71
C SER A 498 -6.39 16.56 -0.74
N ALA A 499 -6.08 16.42 0.55
CA ALA A 499 -6.44 17.39 1.58
C ALA A 499 -5.96 18.81 1.26
N GLN A 500 -4.75 18.96 0.70
CA GLN A 500 -4.22 20.26 0.29
C GLN A 500 -5.02 20.92 -0.83
N ARG A 501 -5.58 20.14 -1.76
CA ARG A 501 -6.40 20.68 -2.87
C ARG A 501 -7.79 21.03 -2.43
N LEU A 502 -8.41 20.17 -1.60
CA LEU A 502 -9.70 20.48 -1.01
C LEU A 502 -9.64 21.76 -0.16
N ALA A 503 -8.51 22.00 0.50
CA ALA A 503 -8.29 23.21 1.30
C ALA A 503 -8.27 24.52 0.47
N VAL A 504 -8.00 24.47 -0.84
CA VAL A 504 -7.93 25.67 -1.70
C VAL A 504 -9.28 26.38 -1.76
N ASN A 505 -10.36 25.62 -1.99
CA ASN A 505 -11.72 26.16 -2.06
C ASN A 505 -12.57 25.74 -0.85
N HIS A 506 -11.95 25.19 0.19
CA HIS A 506 -12.61 24.70 1.40
C HIS A 506 -13.71 23.65 1.16
N ASN A 507 -13.55 22.76 0.17
CA ASN A 507 -14.54 21.72 -0.11
C ASN A 507 -14.54 20.67 1.01
N PRO A 508 -15.61 20.56 1.82
CA PRO A 508 -15.70 19.50 2.81
C PRO A 508 -16.06 18.16 2.14
N ALA A 509 -15.51 17.06 2.65
CA ALA A 509 -15.70 15.73 2.06
C ALA A 509 -16.27 14.77 3.11
N TYR A 510 -17.43 14.18 2.82
CA TYR A 510 -18.19 13.35 3.77
C TYR A 510 -18.45 11.96 3.22
N CYS A 511 -18.47 10.96 4.11
CA CYS A 511 -19.00 9.63 3.82
C CYS A 511 -19.56 9.06 5.11
N PHE A 512 -20.84 8.67 5.09
CA PHE A 512 -21.57 8.24 6.30
C PHE A 512 -21.70 6.71 6.40
N ILE A 513 -21.11 5.95 5.47
CA ILE A 513 -21.29 4.48 5.41
C ILE A 513 -20.77 3.74 6.66
N GLY A 514 -19.85 4.36 7.39
CA GLY A 514 -19.22 3.83 8.60
C GLY A 514 -19.89 4.27 9.90
N ASP A 515 -20.91 5.12 9.85
CA ASP A 515 -21.51 5.70 11.05
C ASP A 515 -22.38 4.67 11.80
N ASP A 516 -22.29 4.67 13.13
CA ASP A 516 -22.97 3.67 13.97
C ASP A 516 -24.49 3.71 13.80
N ASP A 517 -25.07 4.90 13.63
CA ASP A 517 -26.50 5.11 13.38
C ASP A 517 -26.93 4.62 11.99
N VAL A 518 -26.13 4.84 10.96
CA VAL A 518 -26.34 4.31 9.60
C VAL A 518 -26.31 2.78 9.60
N ILE A 519 -25.34 2.17 10.32
CA ILE A 519 -25.25 0.71 10.46
C ILE A 519 -26.47 0.16 11.19
N ALA A 520 -26.91 0.80 12.27
CA ALA A 520 -28.08 0.39 13.03
C ALA A 520 -29.37 0.51 12.20
N ALA A 521 -29.57 1.64 11.52
CA ALA A 521 -30.73 1.90 10.68
C ALA A 521 -30.80 0.91 9.49
N ALA A 522 -29.69 0.62 8.83
CA ALA A 522 -29.62 -0.36 7.75
C ALA A 522 -30.01 -1.77 8.22
N LYS A 523 -29.55 -2.19 9.41
CA LYS A 523 -29.96 -3.47 10.01
C LYS A 523 -31.45 -3.51 10.35
N ALA A 524 -31.99 -2.41 10.87
CA ALA A 524 -33.39 -2.32 11.27
C ALA A 524 -34.35 -2.30 10.08
N SER A 525 -33.99 -1.64 8.98
CA SER A 525 -34.84 -1.50 7.79
C SER A 525 -34.64 -2.59 6.74
N GLY A 526 -33.55 -3.37 6.81
CA GLY A 526 -33.19 -4.37 5.80
C GLY A 526 -32.55 -3.78 4.53
N GLU A 527 -32.29 -2.48 4.49
CA GLU A 527 -31.60 -1.83 3.37
C GLU A 527 -30.07 -1.91 3.50
N THR A 528 -29.37 -1.53 2.43
CA THR A 528 -27.91 -1.44 2.47
C THR A 528 -27.43 -0.21 3.24
N ARG A 529 -26.27 -0.31 3.88
CA ARG A 529 -25.59 0.83 4.53
C ARG A 529 -25.39 2.01 3.58
N ALA A 530 -25.12 1.74 2.31
CA ALA A 530 -24.88 2.78 1.31
C ALA A 530 -26.16 3.60 1.00
N VAL A 531 -27.34 2.96 0.99
CA VAL A 531 -28.64 3.64 0.87
C VAL A 531 -28.87 4.55 2.09
N ARG A 532 -28.70 3.99 3.30
CA ARG A 532 -28.90 4.74 4.55
C ARG A 532 -27.90 5.89 4.73
N ALA A 533 -26.67 5.74 4.22
CA ALA A 533 -25.68 6.81 4.20
C ALA A 533 -26.11 7.99 3.33
N MET A 534 -26.72 7.74 2.16
CA MET A 534 -27.22 8.80 1.28
C MET A 534 -28.46 9.47 1.87
N GLN A 535 -29.36 8.71 2.49
CA GLN A 535 -30.50 9.27 3.22
C GLN A 535 -30.05 10.15 4.39
N LYS A 536 -29.03 9.73 5.15
CA LYS A 536 -28.44 10.57 6.19
C LYS A 536 -27.84 11.86 5.61
N ALA A 537 -27.18 11.80 4.46
CA ALA A 537 -26.66 13.00 3.80
C ALA A 537 -27.79 13.97 3.38
N ARG A 538 -28.94 13.44 2.91
CA ARG A 538 -30.15 14.24 2.67
C ARG A 538 -30.64 14.89 3.95
N ASP A 539 -30.79 14.11 5.02
CA ASP A 539 -31.36 14.59 6.29
C ASP A 539 -30.46 15.63 7.00
N LEU A 540 -29.20 15.75 6.57
CA LEU A 540 -28.25 16.78 7.00
C LEU A 540 -28.17 17.98 6.03
N ASP A 541 -29.05 18.04 5.02
CA ASP A 541 -29.08 19.07 3.97
C ASP A 541 -27.75 19.21 3.20
N LEU A 542 -27.00 18.10 3.04
CA LEU A 542 -25.67 18.10 2.43
C LEU A 542 -25.66 17.75 0.94
N LEU A 543 -26.80 17.40 0.34
CA LEU A 543 -26.87 16.92 -1.05
C LEU A 543 -27.24 18.01 -2.06
N ASP A 544 -27.85 19.11 -1.63
CA ASP A 544 -28.15 20.24 -2.52
C ASP A 544 -26.88 21.00 -2.90
N GLY A 545 -26.66 21.18 -4.21
CA GLY A 545 -25.44 21.79 -4.74
C GLY A 545 -24.17 20.96 -4.56
N ALA A 546 -24.27 19.74 -4.03
CA ALA A 546 -23.12 18.89 -3.74
C ALA A 546 -22.55 18.18 -4.98
N ILE A 547 -21.33 17.68 -4.84
CA ILE A 547 -20.79 16.64 -5.73
C ILE A 547 -21.03 15.29 -5.08
N VAL A 548 -21.92 14.50 -5.66
CA VAL A 548 -22.24 13.16 -5.18
C VAL A 548 -21.37 12.14 -5.92
N ALA A 549 -20.50 11.46 -5.17
CA ALA A 549 -19.43 10.63 -5.67
C ALA A 549 -19.69 9.15 -5.34
N ILE A 550 -20.15 8.37 -6.31
CA ILE A 550 -20.52 6.96 -6.12
C ILE A 550 -19.50 6.06 -6.84
N GLY A 551 -18.64 5.38 -6.10
CA GLY A 551 -17.55 4.56 -6.66
C GLY A 551 -17.69 3.07 -6.42
N ASN A 552 -18.56 2.61 -5.51
CA ASN A 552 -18.65 1.19 -5.17
C ASN A 552 -20.09 0.67 -5.23
N ALA A 553 -21.02 1.27 -4.49
CA ALA A 553 -22.34 0.72 -4.24
C ALA A 553 -23.37 1.17 -5.30
N PRO A 554 -23.83 0.29 -6.20
CA PRO A 554 -24.90 0.63 -7.16
C PRO A 554 -26.20 1.02 -6.46
N THR A 555 -26.45 0.47 -5.26
CA THR A 555 -27.63 0.81 -4.46
C THR A 555 -27.62 2.24 -3.93
N ALA A 556 -26.44 2.83 -3.70
CA ALA A 556 -26.36 4.26 -3.36
C ALA A 556 -26.72 5.14 -4.55
N LEU A 557 -26.26 4.78 -5.76
CA LEU A 557 -26.62 5.51 -6.97
C LEU A 557 -28.14 5.46 -7.23
N TYR A 558 -28.76 4.29 -7.10
CA TYR A 558 -30.21 4.17 -7.22
C TYR A 558 -30.97 5.04 -6.20
N GLU A 559 -30.51 5.09 -4.95
CA GLU A 559 -31.18 5.90 -3.94
C GLU A 559 -31.03 7.40 -4.22
N VAL A 560 -29.85 7.85 -4.68
CA VAL A 560 -29.64 9.23 -5.11
C VAL A 560 -30.58 9.59 -6.27
N LEU A 561 -30.68 8.71 -7.29
CA LEU A 561 -31.57 8.92 -8.42
C LEU A 561 -33.04 8.99 -8.00
N ARG A 562 -33.47 8.10 -7.09
CA ARG A 562 -34.82 8.13 -6.51
C ARG A 562 -35.12 9.45 -5.81
N MET A 563 -34.18 9.95 -4.99
CA MET A 563 -34.33 11.23 -4.28
C MET A 563 -34.34 12.43 -5.24
N VAL A 564 -33.55 12.39 -6.32
CA VAL A 564 -33.57 13.42 -7.38
C VAL A 564 -34.91 13.42 -8.12
N GLU A 565 -35.42 12.25 -8.50
CA GLU A 565 -36.70 12.12 -9.20
C GLU A 565 -37.88 12.58 -8.33
N ALA A 566 -37.84 12.30 -7.03
CA ALA A 566 -38.81 12.76 -6.05
C ALA A 566 -38.72 14.27 -5.73
N GLY A 567 -37.68 14.97 -6.24
CA GLY A 567 -37.42 16.37 -5.92
C GLY A 567 -36.97 16.61 -4.48
N GLU A 568 -36.48 15.57 -3.80
CA GLU A 568 -35.97 15.65 -2.41
C GLU A 568 -34.58 16.29 -2.35
N ILE A 569 -33.79 16.21 -3.42
CA ILE A 569 -32.42 16.75 -3.51
C ILE A 569 -32.10 17.28 -4.90
N LYS A 570 -31.14 18.21 -5.00
CA LYS A 570 -30.59 18.74 -6.24
C LYS A 570 -29.07 18.91 -6.19
N PRO A 571 -28.29 17.82 -6.34
CA PRO A 571 -26.83 17.89 -6.46
C PRO A 571 -26.38 18.76 -7.64
N ALA A 572 -25.20 19.35 -7.54
CA ALA A 572 -24.57 20.06 -8.66
C ALA A 572 -23.98 19.10 -9.70
N LEU A 573 -23.50 17.93 -9.24
CA LEU A 573 -22.93 16.90 -10.10
C LEU A 573 -23.06 15.52 -9.45
N ILE A 574 -23.43 14.51 -10.24
CA ILE A 574 -23.35 13.10 -9.85
C ILE A 574 -22.20 12.44 -10.63
N ILE A 575 -21.18 11.97 -9.91
CA ILE A 575 -20.12 11.10 -10.44
C ILE A 575 -20.51 9.66 -10.10
N GLY A 576 -21.29 9.04 -10.99
CA GLY A 576 -21.85 7.70 -10.78
C GLY A 576 -21.00 6.63 -11.45
N ILE A 577 -19.88 6.25 -10.83
CA ILE A 577 -18.94 5.27 -11.38
C ILE A 577 -18.82 4.02 -10.46
N PRO A 578 -19.93 3.38 -10.01
CA PRO A 578 -19.84 2.18 -9.19
C PRO A 578 -19.24 1.01 -9.98
N VAL A 579 -18.35 0.25 -9.35
CA VAL A 579 -17.86 -1.02 -9.90
C VAL A 579 -18.74 -2.17 -9.43
N GLY A 580 -19.01 -3.15 -10.30
CA GLY A 580 -19.69 -4.36 -9.84
C GLY A 580 -20.23 -5.24 -10.95
N PHE A 581 -20.49 -6.49 -10.60
CA PHE A 581 -21.09 -7.48 -11.50
C PHE A 581 -22.61 -7.56 -11.37
N VAL A 582 -23.14 -7.06 -10.24
CA VAL A 582 -24.57 -7.05 -9.93
C VAL A 582 -25.01 -5.61 -9.83
N LYS A 583 -26.02 -5.22 -10.62
CA LYS A 583 -26.67 -3.89 -10.63
C LYS A 583 -25.82 -2.66 -10.99
N ALA A 584 -24.50 -2.76 -11.13
CA ALA A 584 -23.64 -1.63 -11.50
C ALA A 584 -24.03 -1.04 -12.87
N GLU A 585 -24.08 -1.89 -13.90
CA GLU A 585 -24.45 -1.49 -15.27
C GLU A 585 -25.86 -0.89 -15.33
N SER A 586 -26.85 -1.55 -14.71
CA SER A 586 -28.22 -1.04 -14.68
C SER A 586 -28.37 0.26 -13.86
N SER A 587 -27.56 0.47 -12.81
CA SER A 587 -27.61 1.73 -12.04
C SER A 587 -27.03 2.90 -12.81
N LYS A 588 -26.01 2.66 -13.62
CA LYS A 588 -25.39 3.65 -14.51
C LYS A 588 -26.28 3.95 -15.70
N GLN A 589 -26.96 2.94 -16.22
CA GLN A 589 -27.97 3.13 -17.25
C GLN A 589 -29.11 4.04 -16.75
N ALA A 590 -29.58 3.84 -15.53
CA ALA A 590 -30.56 4.74 -14.92
C ALA A 590 -30.02 6.18 -14.76
N LEU A 591 -28.72 6.35 -14.48
CA LEU A 591 -28.08 7.67 -14.45
C LEU A 591 -27.97 8.31 -15.84
N LEU A 592 -27.79 7.51 -16.91
CA LEU A 592 -27.80 8.02 -18.29
C LEU A 592 -29.19 8.51 -18.71
N GLU A 593 -30.23 7.86 -18.21
CA GLU A 593 -31.63 8.10 -18.61
C GLU A 593 -32.29 9.28 -17.87
N GLN A 594 -31.73 9.75 -16.75
CA GLN A 594 -32.25 10.92 -16.06
C GLN A 594 -31.78 12.24 -16.70
N HIS A 595 -32.59 13.29 -16.58
CA HIS A 595 -32.33 14.61 -17.18
C HIS A 595 -32.37 15.77 -16.16
N ASN A 596 -32.35 15.45 -14.87
CA ASN A 596 -32.56 16.41 -13.79
C ASN A 596 -31.26 17.01 -13.25
N VAL A 597 -30.16 16.24 -13.26
CA VAL A 597 -28.89 16.60 -12.62
C VAL A 597 -27.69 16.29 -13.53
N PRO A 598 -26.65 17.14 -13.58
CA PRO A 598 -25.44 16.86 -14.32
C PRO A 598 -24.69 15.60 -13.88
N TYR A 599 -24.10 14.97 -14.89
CA TYR A 599 -23.52 13.63 -14.99
C TYR A 599 -22.06 13.35 -15.32
N ILE A 600 -21.33 12.54 -14.55
CA ILE A 600 -20.16 11.82 -15.08
C ILE A 600 -20.29 10.32 -14.74
N VAL A 601 -20.19 9.47 -15.75
CA VAL A 601 -20.35 8.01 -15.60
C VAL A 601 -19.36 7.25 -16.48
N SER A 602 -18.96 6.05 -16.06
CA SER A 602 -18.32 5.07 -16.94
C SER A 602 -19.24 3.87 -17.12
N THR A 603 -19.74 3.64 -18.33
CA THR A 603 -20.72 2.59 -18.66
C THR A 603 -20.18 1.18 -18.43
N GLY A 604 -21.10 0.21 -18.45
CA GLY A 604 -20.79 -1.19 -18.15
C GLY A 604 -20.43 -1.44 -16.68
N ARG A 605 -19.62 -2.46 -16.44
CA ARG A 605 -19.29 -2.96 -15.08
C ARG A 605 -18.07 -2.29 -14.45
N LYS A 606 -17.21 -1.67 -15.27
CA LYS A 606 -15.96 -1.03 -14.83
C LYS A 606 -16.26 0.30 -14.12
N GLY A 607 -15.49 0.58 -13.09
CA GLY A 607 -15.63 1.77 -12.26
C GLY A 607 -14.73 1.64 -11.04
N GLY A 608 -15.11 2.26 -9.94
CA GLY A 608 -14.40 2.11 -8.68
C GLY A 608 -14.03 3.44 -8.05
N SER A 609 -13.76 3.38 -6.74
CA SER A 609 -13.25 4.51 -5.97
C SER A 609 -12.04 5.21 -6.61
N PRO A 610 -11.01 4.51 -7.16
CA PRO A 610 -9.88 5.17 -7.80
C PRO A 610 -10.29 6.04 -9.00
N ILE A 611 -11.27 5.61 -9.79
CA ILE A 611 -11.76 6.37 -10.94
C ILE A 611 -12.50 7.62 -10.49
N VAL A 612 -13.36 7.50 -9.48
CA VAL A 612 -14.07 8.65 -8.90
C VAL A 612 -13.07 9.66 -8.32
N VAL A 613 -12.05 9.20 -7.59
CA VAL A 613 -10.97 10.05 -7.07
C VAL A 613 -10.22 10.76 -8.20
N SER A 614 -9.83 10.00 -9.24
CA SER A 614 -9.12 10.54 -10.41
C SER A 614 -9.96 11.59 -11.16
N THR A 615 -11.27 11.37 -11.24
CA THR A 615 -12.25 12.29 -11.84
C THR A 615 -12.31 13.58 -11.04
N ILE A 616 -12.50 13.50 -9.72
CA ILE A 616 -12.54 14.66 -8.84
C ILE A 616 -11.21 15.42 -8.87
N HIS A 617 -10.06 14.73 -8.86
CA HIS A 617 -8.75 15.36 -9.00
C HIS A 617 -8.61 16.09 -10.33
N ALA A 618 -9.08 15.50 -11.44
CA ALA A 618 -9.06 16.15 -12.74
C ALA A 618 -9.91 17.42 -12.77
N LEU A 619 -11.08 17.42 -12.11
CA LEU A 619 -11.90 18.62 -11.94
C LEU A 619 -11.17 19.66 -11.07
N LEU A 620 -10.61 19.27 -9.93
CA LEU A 620 -9.84 20.14 -9.03
C LEU A 620 -8.59 20.76 -9.67
N TYR A 621 -7.97 20.10 -10.65
CA TYR A 621 -6.84 20.70 -11.37
C TYR A 621 -7.31 21.77 -12.36
N GLN A 622 -8.50 21.59 -12.92
CA GLN A 622 -9.10 22.54 -13.85
C GLN A 622 -9.69 23.78 -13.13
N THR A 623 -9.87 23.75 -11.80
CA THR A 623 -10.27 24.95 -11.04
C THR A 623 -9.16 25.98 -10.86
N VAL A 624 -7.89 25.59 -11.05
CA VAL A 624 -6.67 26.41 -10.81
C VAL A 624 -6.00 26.87 -12.11
N SER A 625 -6.54 26.44 -13.26
CA SER A 625 -5.97 26.77 -14.58
C SER A 625 -6.64 28.02 -15.16
N GLU A 626 -6.28 29.19 -14.63
CA GLU A 626 -6.36 30.50 -15.30
C GLU A 626 -5.03 31.24 -15.17
#